data_AF-A0A8S3JFP0-F1
#
_entry.id   AF-A0A8S3JFP0-F1
#
_cell.length_a   1.000
_cell.length_b   1.000
_cell.length_c   1.000
_cell.angle_alpha   90.00
_cell.angle_beta   90.00
_cell.angle_gamma   90.00
#
_symmetry.space_group_name_H-M   'P 1'
#
loop_
_entity.id
_entity.type
_entity.pdbx_description
1 polymer ?
#
loop_
_entity_poly.entity_id
_entity_poly.type
_entity_poly.pdbx_seq_one_letter_code
_entity_poly.pdbx_strand_id
1 'polypeptide(L)'
;MIYLADLDQVIKRAFESGLDKIIITAGTHHETVQALELCSKYENLYTTCGYHPTRCSEFNESNENEILQQIIELCQINSNKIVAIGEFGLDYERTQFCDIEQQKRYFEFQLKHLISLEKPLFLHNRAASQDLYDILSKYRDQIKLGGV
;
A
#
# COMPACT_ATOMS: atom_id res chain seq x y z
N MET A 1 2.58 8.51 -9.58
CA MET A 1 2.97 8.83 -10.99
C MET A 1 4.35 8.27 -11.29
N ILE A 2 4.49 7.41 -12.29
CA ILE A 2 5.79 6.87 -12.74
C ILE A 2 6.36 7.79 -13.84
N TYR A 3 7.59 8.27 -13.65
CA TYR A 3 8.30 9.06 -14.65
C TYR A 3 9.04 8.14 -15.62
N LEU A 4 8.74 8.23 -16.92
CA LEU A 4 9.16 7.23 -17.91
C LEU A 4 10.46 7.56 -18.68
N ALA A 5 10.89 8.83 -18.73
CA ALA A 5 11.87 9.27 -19.71
C ALA A 5 13.24 8.57 -19.58
N ASP A 6 13.66 8.22 -18.37
CA ASP A 6 14.92 7.53 -18.09
C ASP A 6 14.78 6.34 -17.12
N LEU A 7 13.55 5.83 -16.93
CA LEU A 7 13.22 4.81 -15.93
C LEU A 7 14.06 3.54 -16.09
N ASP A 8 14.18 3.03 -17.30
CA ASP A 8 14.97 1.81 -17.58
C ASP A 8 16.45 2.01 -17.21
N GLN A 9 16.97 3.23 -17.40
CA GLN A 9 18.34 3.55 -17.01
C GLN A 9 18.49 3.68 -15.50
N VAL A 10 17.48 4.23 -14.80
CA VAL A 10 17.45 4.30 -13.32
C VAL A 10 17.45 2.88 -12.73
N ILE A 11 16.57 2.02 -13.22
CA ILE A 11 16.45 0.62 -12.77
C ILE A 11 17.76 -0.13 -13.03
N LYS A 12 18.32 0.03 -14.23
CA LYS A 12 19.60 -0.58 -14.58
C LYS A 12 20.72 -0.14 -13.63
N ARG A 13 20.88 1.16 -13.40
CA ARG A 13 21.89 1.70 -12.47
C ARG A 13 21.71 1.18 -11.04
N ALA A 14 20.46 1.04 -10.59
CA ALA A 14 20.16 0.51 -9.26
C ALA A 14 20.70 -0.93 -9.11
N PHE A 15 20.40 -1.81 -10.06
CA PHE A 15 20.88 -3.19 -10.04
C PHE A 15 22.40 -3.29 -10.28
N GLU A 16 22.98 -2.48 -11.16
CA GLU A 16 24.45 -2.41 -11.35
C GLU A 16 25.18 -1.92 -10.10
N SER A 17 24.50 -1.18 -9.22
CA SER A 17 25.03 -0.72 -7.93
C SER A 17 24.87 -1.76 -6.82
N GLY A 18 24.34 -2.95 -7.12
CA GLY A 18 24.21 -4.06 -6.17
C GLY A 18 22.88 -4.14 -5.42
N LEU A 19 21.84 -3.41 -5.84
CA LEU A 19 20.48 -3.76 -5.38
C LEU A 19 20.10 -5.13 -5.95
N ASP A 20 19.39 -5.93 -5.16
CA ASP A 20 18.87 -7.24 -5.62
C ASP A 20 17.40 -7.17 -6.04
N LYS A 21 16.60 -6.40 -5.29
CA LYS A 21 15.14 -6.30 -5.44
C LYS A 21 14.66 -4.89 -5.14
N ILE A 22 13.56 -4.48 -5.77
CA ILE A 22 12.89 -3.20 -5.51
C ILE A 22 11.41 -3.45 -5.30
N ILE A 23 10.84 -2.83 -4.27
CA ILE A 23 9.39 -2.79 -4.04
C ILE A 23 8.91 -1.39 -4.42
N ILE A 24 8.08 -1.32 -5.45
CA ILE A 24 7.45 -0.09 -5.91
C ILE A 24 6.24 0.17 -5.03
N THR A 25 6.27 1.25 -4.26
CA THR A 25 5.15 1.66 -3.42
C THR A 25 3.98 2.16 -4.27
N ALA A 26 2.79 1.64 -4.00
CA ALA A 26 1.54 2.13 -4.58
C ALA A 26 0.59 2.57 -3.46
N GLY A 27 -0.12 3.69 -3.67
CA GLY A 27 -1.03 4.27 -2.69
C GLY A 27 -2.49 4.30 -3.12
N THR A 28 -2.84 3.66 -4.24
CA THR A 28 -4.21 3.46 -4.76
C THR A 28 -4.31 2.19 -5.60
N HIS A 29 -5.52 1.75 -5.94
CA HIS A 29 -5.74 0.68 -6.92
C HIS A 29 -5.09 1.01 -8.28
N HIS A 30 -5.30 2.22 -8.79
CA HIS A 30 -4.75 2.65 -10.08
C HIS A 30 -3.22 2.63 -10.10
N GLU A 31 -2.58 3.15 -9.04
CA GLU A 31 -1.12 3.11 -8.92
C GLU A 31 -0.58 1.68 -8.77
N THR A 32 -1.33 0.79 -8.12
CA THR A 32 -0.96 -0.62 -8.01
C THR A 32 -0.95 -1.27 -9.40
N VAL A 33 -1.96 -1.00 -10.24
CA VAL A 33 -2.01 -1.50 -11.62
C VAL A 33 -0.81 -1.01 -12.43
N GLN A 34 -0.49 0.29 -12.35
CA GLN A 34 0.70 0.85 -13.02
C GLN A 34 2.01 0.21 -12.53
N ALA A 35 2.13 -0.02 -11.22
CA ALA A 35 3.30 -0.68 -10.65
C ALA A 35 3.41 -2.13 -11.09
N LEU A 36 2.29 -2.87 -11.20
CA LEU A 36 2.24 -4.23 -11.73
C LEU A 36 2.65 -4.30 -13.20
N GLU A 37 2.20 -3.36 -14.03
CA GLU A 37 2.65 -3.26 -15.42
C GLU A 37 4.17 -3.11 -15.52
N LEU A 38 4.78 -2.31 -14.63
CA LEU A 38 6.23 -2.19 -14.56
C LEU A 38 6.89 -3.47 -14.03
N CYS A 39 6.32 -4.09 -12.99
CA CYS A 39 6.79 -5.37 -12.44
C CYS A 39 6.73 -6.52 -13.45
N SER A 40 5.86 -6.44 -14.47
CA SER A 40 5.79 -7.44 -15.53
C SER A 40 7.02 -7.45 -16.45
N LYS A 41 7.75 -6.32 -16.50
CA LYS A 41 8.93 -6.14 -17.36
C LYS A 41 10.23 -6.58 -16.69
N TYR A 42 10.22 -6.76 -15.37
CA TYR A 42 11.42 -7.01 -14.57
C TYR A 42 11.14 -8.07 -13.49
N GLU A 43 11.95 -9.12 -13.43
CA GLU A 43 11.74 -10.25 -12.51
C GLU A 43 11.82 -9.82 -11.04
N ASN A 44 12.77 -8.95 -10.72
CA ASN A 44 13.16 -8.49 -9.40
C ASN A 44 12.49 -7.19 -8.95
N LEU A 45 11.45 -6.74 -9.67
CA LEU A 45 10.54 -5.71 -9.21
C LEU A 45 9.28 -6.33 -8.62
N TYR A 46 8.84 -5.75 -7.51
CA TYR A 46 7.63 -6.08 -6.75
C TYR A 46 6.88 -4.81 -6.41
N THR A 47 5.68 -4.92 -5.84
CA THR A 47 4.90 -3.76 -5.43
C THR A 47 4.11 -4.02 -4.15
N THR A 48 3.58 -2.95 -3.57
CA THR A 48 2.60 -2.98 -2.48
C THR A 48 1.19 -2.78 -3.05
N CYS A 49 0.15 -3.12 -2.29
CA CYS A 49 -1.23 -2.78 -2.67
C CYS A 49 -2.03 -2.29 -1.46
N GLY A 50 -2.61 -1.10 -1.58
CA GLY A 50 -3.38 -0.44 -0.54
C GLY A 50 -3.70 1.01 -0.91
N TYR A 51 -4.41 1.69 -0.02
CA TYR A 51 -4.73 3.11 -0.14
C TYR A 51 -4.02 3.93 0.93
N HIS A 52 -3.22 4.88 0.45
CA HIS A 52 -2.45 5.82 1.26
C HIS A 52 -3.38 6.75 2.07
N PRO A 53 -2.99 7.22 3.28
CA PRO A 53 -3.80 8.13 4.09
C PRO A 53 -4.34 9.34 3.30
N THR A 54 -3.53 9.92 2.43
CA THR A 54 -3.95 11.10 1.62
C THR A 54 -4.93 10.77 0.50
N ARG A 55 -5.21 9.48 0.25
CA ARG A 55 -6.14 8.99 -0.77
C ARG A 55 -7.40 8.36 -0.15
N CYS A 56 -7.50 8.34 1.18
CA CYS A 56 -8.66 7.79 1.88
C CYS A 56 -9.97 8.56 1.59
N SER A 57 -9.90 9.79 1.07
CA SER A 57 -11.06 10.55 0.59
C SER A 57 -11.73 9.97 -0.66
N GLU A 58 -11.10 9.01 -1.34
CA GLU A 58 -11.72 8.29 -2.47
C GLU A 58 -12.77 7.27 -2.01
N PHE A 59 -12.70 6.85 -0.75
CA PHE A 59 -13.69 5.98 -0.16
C PHE A 59 -14.93 6.76 0.30
N ASN A 60 -16.07 6.11 0.22
CA ASN A 60 -17.31 6.50 0.86
C ASN A 60 -18.19 5.24 1.06
N GLU A 61 -19.30 5.39 1.78
CA GLU A 61 -20.19 4.28 2.11
C GLU A 61 -20.77 3.55 0.89
N SER A 62 -20.89 4.23 -0.25
CA SER A 62 -21.44 3.64 -1.47
C SER A 62 -20.42 2.80 -2.27
N ASN A 63 -19.11 3.04 -2.09
CA ASN A 63 -18.06 2.40 -2.89
C ASN A 63 -17.01 1.62 -2.07
N GLU A 64 -16.99 1.72 -0.74
CA GLU A 64 -15.91 1.14 0.08
C GLU A 64 -15.77 -0.39 -0.08
N ASN A 65 -16.88 -1.10 -0.24
CA ASN A 65 -16.89 -2.55 -0.48
C ASN A 65 -16.39 -2.91 -1.87
N GLU A 66 -16.71 -2.10 -2.89
CA GLU A 66 -16.24 -2.32 -4.26
C GLU A 66 -14.72 -2.13 -4.34
N ILE A 67 -14.20 -1.02 -3.79
CA ILE A 67 -12.77 -0.75 -3.72
C ILE A 67 -12.04 -1.87 -2.98
N LEU A 68 -12.58 -2.32 -1.84
CA LEU A 68 -12.01 -3.41 -1.08
C LEU A 68 -11.93 -4.71 -1.89
N GLN A 69 -13.02 -5.05 -2.60
CA GLN A 69 -13.06 -6.24 -3.44
C GLN A 69 -12.02 -6.18 -4.57
N GLN A 70 -11.87 -5.01 -5.21
CA GLN A 70 -10.84 -4.79 -6.24
C GLN A 70 -9.42 -4.99 -5.68
N ILE A 71 -9.12 -4.48 -4.48
CA ILE A 71 -7.81 -4.68 -3.83
C ILE A 71 -7.56 -6.17 -3.53
N ILE A 72 -8.56 -6.87 -2.98
CA ILE A 72 -8.44 -8.30 -2.65
C ILE A 72 -8.18 -9.12 -3.91
N GLU A 73 -8.98 -8.92 -4.96
CA GLU A 73 -8.82 -9.61 -6.23
C GLU A 73 -7.44 -9.35 -6.84
N LEU A 74 -7.00 -8.09 -6.85
CA LEU A 74 -5.70 -7.71 -7.40
C LEU A 74 -4.56 -8.39 -6.64
N CYS A 75 -4.63 -8.42 -5.31
CA CYS A 75 -3.67 -9.11 -4.44
C CYS A 75 -3.62 -10.62 -4.66
N GLN A 76 -4.77 -11.26 -4.87
CA GLN A 76 -4.86 -12.71 -5.09
C GLN A 76 -4.30 -13.09 -6.46
N ILE A 77 -4.70 -12.38 -7.52
CA ILE A 77 -4.25 -12.65 -8.89
C ILE A 77 -2.74 -12.42 -9.05
N ASN A 78 -2.19 -11.41 -8.36
CA ASN A 78 -0.79 -10.99 -8.49
C ASN A 78 0.03 -11.29 -7.22
N SER A 79 -0.28 -12.38 -6.51
CA SER A 79 0.30 -12.70 -5.19
C SER A 79 1.83 -12.79 -5.18
N ASN A 80 2.46 -13.16 -6.30
CA ASN A 80 3.92 -13.23 -6.47
C ASN A 80 4.60 -11.87 -6.66
N LYS A 81 3.84 -10.83 -7.08
CA LYS A 81 4.36 -9.48 -7.33
C LYS A 81 3.89 -8.47 -6.29
N ILE A 82 2.70 -8.64 -5.71
CA ILE A 82 2.24 -7.88 -4.56
C ILE A 82 2.75 -8.54 -3.29
N VAL A 83 3.79 -7.96 -2.69
CA VAL A 83 4.52 -8.56 -1.56
C VAL A 83 4.14 -7.99 -0.20
N ALA A 84 3.41 -6.88 -0.16
CA ALA A 84 2.93 -6.28 1.09
C ALA A 84 1.60 -5.52 0.89
N ILE A 85 0.82 -5.40 1.95
CA ILE A 85 -0.40 -4.57 2.00
C ILE A 85 -0.01 -3.16 2.47
N GLY A 86 -0.34 -2.17 1.66
CA GLY A 86 0.06 -0.78 1.84
C GLY A 86 0.42 -0.12 0.49
N GLU A 87 0.87 1.12 0.46
CA GLU A 87 1.10 1.97 1.62
C GLU A 87 -0.21 2.48 2.21
N PHE A 88 -0.39 2.29 3.51
CA PHE A 88 -1.57 2.72 4.25
C PHE A 88 -1.20 3.05 5.70
N GLY A 89 -2.00 3.83 6.40
CA GLY A 89 -1.66 4.32 7.73
C GLY A 89 -2.20 5.72 7.95
N LEU A 90 -1.45 6.58 8.62
CA LEU A 90 -1.89 7.91 9.05
C LEU A 90 -0.85 8.99 8.75
N ASP A 91 -1.28 10.11 8.17
CA ASP A 91 -0.48 11.30 7.90
C ASP A 91 -1.23 12.58 8.36
N TYR A 92 -0.91 13.04 9.57
CA TYR A 92 -1.56 14.20 10.18
C TYR A 92 -0.99 15.55 9.68
N GLU A 93 0.04 15.54 8.84
CA GLU A 93 0.54 16.74 8.18
C GLU A 93 -0.04 16.95 6.78
N ARG A 94 -0.94 16.07 6.35
CA ARG A 94 -1.54 16.06 5.01
C ARG A 94 -3.07 16.07 5.04
N THR A 95 -3.64 16.70 6.07
CA THR A 95 -5.08 16.77 6.31
C THR A 95 -5.86 17.54 5.24
N GLN A 96 -5.18 18.37 4.43
CA GLN A 96 -5.78 19.03 3.27
C GLN A 96 -6.19 18.04 2.15
N PHE A 97 -5.67 16.81 2.15
CA PHE A 97 -6.04 15.78 1.18
C PHE A 97 -7.11 14.82 1.73
N CYS A 98 -7.03 14.50 3.02
CA CYS A 98 -8.01 13.66 3.71
C CYS A 98 -7.96 13.97 5.22
N ASP A 99 -9.11 14.24 5.83
CA ASP A 99 -9.17 14.59 7.25
C ASP A 99 -8.80 13.40 8.15
N ILE A 100 -8.47 13.69 9.41
CA ILE A 100 -7.98 12.70 10.39
C ILE A 100 -8.98 11.56 10.60
N GLU A 101 -10.28 11.86 10.64
CA GLU A 101 -11.31 10.86 10.93
C GLU A 101 -11.48 9.90 9.76
N GLN A 102 -11.46 10.40 8.52
CA GLN A 102 -11.45 9.56 7.33
C GLN A 102 -10.19 8.71 7.23
N GLN A 103 -9.00 9.28 7.51
CA GLN A 103 -7.76 8.52 7.53
C GLN A 103 -7.82 7.35 8.52
N LYS A 104 -8.28 7.61 9.76
CA LYS A 104 -8.44 6.56 10.79
C LYS A 104 -9.44 5.50 10.37
N ARG A 105 -10.64 5.92 9.92
CA ARG A 105 -11.70 5.02 9.45
C ARG A 105 -11.19 4.08 8.36
N TYR A 106 -10.55 4.63 7.33
CA TYR A 106 -10.15 3.85 6.16
C TYR A 106 -8.80 3.13 6.33
N PHE A 107 -7.95 3.55 7.27
CA PHE A 107 -6.84 2.71 7.72
C PHE A 107 -7.35 1.46 8.45
N GLU A 108 -8.20 1.63 9.47
CA GLU A 108 -8.76 0.50 10.24
C GLU A 108 -9.64 -0.40 9.37
N PHE A 109 -10.43 0.17 8.44
CA PHE A 109 -11.22 -0.58 7.47
C PHE A 109 -10.33 -1.45 6.58
N GLN A 110 -9.28 -0.90 5.97
CA GLN A 110 -8.37 -1.68 5.14
C GLN A 110 -7.67 -2.77 5.96
N LEU A 111 -7.14 -2.44 7.14
CA LEU A 111 -6.47 -3.39 8.02
C LEU A 111 -7.37 -4.57 8.37
N LYS A 112 -8.59 -4.30 8.84
CA LYS A 112 -9.57 -5.31 9.23
C LYS A 112 -9.85 -6.34 8.14
N HIS A 113 -9.94 -5.91 6.88
CA HIS A 113 -10.37 -6.78 5.79
C HIS A 113 -9.19 -7.43 5.06
N LEU A 114 -8.06 -6.74 4.94
CA LEU A 114 -6.91 -7.22 4.17
C LEU A 114 -5.94 -8.09 4.99
N ILE A 115 -6.05 -8.09 6.32
CA ILE A 115 -5.21 -8.94 7.21
C ILE A 115 -5.32 -10.44 6.90
N SER A 116 -6.46 -10.87 6.37
CA SER A 116 -6.72 -12.25 5.96
C SER A 116 -5.90 -12.69 4.74
N LEU A 117 -5.28 -11.75 4.01
CA LEU A 117 -4.38 -12.06 2.89
C LEU A 117 -3.01 -12.56 3.35
N GLU A 118 -2.73 -12.53 4.66
CA GLU A 118 -1.48 -13.03 5.26
C GLU A 118 -0.22 -12.50 4.56
N LYS A 119 -0.23 -11.22 4.19
CA LYS A 119 0.93 -10.50 3.65
C LYS A 119 1.48 -9.54 4.71
N PRO A 120 2.80 -9.26 4.71
CA PRO A 120 3.37 -8.19 5.52
C PRO A 120 2.68 -6.84 5.32
N LEU A 121 2.71 -5.98 6.33
CA LEU A 121 2.17 -4.62 6.24
C LEU A 121 3.26 -3.62 5.84
N PHE A 122 2.93 -2.67 4.98
CA PHE A 122 3.78 -1.53 4.61
C PHE A 122 3.10 -0.24 5.09
N LEU A 123 3.55 0.28 6.24
CA LEU A 123 2.82 1.28 7.03
C LEU A 123 3.35 2.70 6.81
N HIS A 124 2.43 3.65 6.67
CA HIS A 124 2.73 5.08 6.72
C HIS A 124 2.43 5.65 8.11
N ASN A 125 3.36 6.41 8.67
CA ASN A 125 3.14 7.15 9.90
C ASN A 125 3.79 8.53 9.84
N ARG A 126 3.00 9.58 9.97
CA ARG A 126 3.50 10.94 10.14
C ARG A 126 2.66 11.71 11.14
N ALA A 127 3.31 12.14 12.22
CA ALA A 127 2.70 12.88 13.33
C ALA A 127 1.45 12.20 13.93
N ALA A 128 1.34 10.87 13.81
CA ALA A 128 0.14 10.10 14.15
C ALA A 128 0.46 8.80 14.92
N SER A 129 1.63 8.72 15.56
CA SER A 129 2.15 7.47 16.13
C SER A 129 1.23 6.81 17.16
N GLN A 130 0.56 7.60 18.00
CA GLN A 130 -0.31 7.07 19.05
C GLN A 130 -1.54 6.40 18.43
N ASP A 131 -2.25 7.09 17.55
CA ASP A 131 -3.44 6.54 16.88
C ASP A 131 -3.10 5.36 15.98
N LEU A 132 -1.95 5.39 15.30
CA LEU A 132 -1.45 4.25 14.52
C LEU A 132 -1.24 3.02 15.43
N TYR A 133 -0.54 3.22 16.56
CA TYR A 133 -0.30 2.16 17.54
C TYR A 133 -1.61 1.62 18.13
N ASP A 134 -2.54 2.49 18.49
CA ASP A 134 -3.81 2.11 19.09
C ASP A 134 -4.66 1.28 18.12
N ILE A 135 -4.69 1.65 16.84
CA ILE A 135 -5.37 0.86 15.80
C ILE A 135 -4.68 -0.49 15.62
N LEU A 136 -3.36 -0.53 15.39
CA LEU A 136 -2.61 -1.78 15.18
C LEU A 136 -2.73 -2.74 16.38
N SER A 137 -2.72 -2.20 17.61
CA SER A 137 -2.80 -2.99 18.83
C SER A 137 -4.10 -3.80 18.94
N LYS A 138 -5.22 -3.29 18.41
CA LYS A 138 -6.50 -4.02 18.35
C LYS A 138 -6.43 -5.29 17.50
N TYR A 139 -5.53 -5.31 16.50
CA TYR A 139 -5.41 -6.39 15.52
C TYR A 139 -4.13 -7.22 15.68
N ARG A 140 -3.30 -6.94 16.69
CA ARG A 140 -1.98 -7.54 16.90
C ARG A 140 -1.94 -9.06 16.69
N ASP A 141 -2.87 -9.78 17.29
CA ASP A 141 -2.88 -11.25 17.26
C ASP A 141 -3.35 -11.83 15.92
N GLN A 142 -3.96 -11.01 15.07
CA GLN A 142 -4.38 -11.40 13.71
C GLN A 142 -3.28 -11.12 12.68
N ILE A 143 -2.31 -10.26 12.99
CA ILE A 143 -1.20 -9.90 12.09
C ILE A 143 -0.18 -11.04 12.14
N LYS A 144 -0.26 -11.95 11.16
CA LYS A 144 0.57 -13.17 11.12
C LYS A 144 2.01 -12.93 10.65
N LEU A 145 2.19 -11.96 9.75
CA LEU A 145 3.49 -11.56 9.22
C LEU A 145 3.79 -10.13 9.66
N GLY A 146 5.03 -9.85 10.03
CA GLY A 146 5.47 -8.52 10.48
C GLY A 146 5.32 -7.43 9.40
N GLY A 147 5.76 -6.22 9.69
CA GLY A 147 5.81 -5.12 8.72
C GLY A 147 7.21 -4.89 8.16
N VAL A 148 7.26 -4.16 7.03
CA VAL A 148 8.49 -3.51 6.51
C VAL A 148 8.44 -2.04 6.87
#